data_AF-A0AAE9Z548-F1
#
_entry.id   AF-A0AAE9Z548-F1
#
_cell.length_a   1.000
_cell.length_b   1.000
_cell.length_c   1.000
_cell.angle_alpha   90.00
_cell.angle_beta   90.00
_cell.angle_gamma   90.00
#
_symmetry.space_group_name_H-M   'P 1'
#
loop_
_entity.id
_entity.type
_entity.pdbx_description
1 polymer ?
#
loop_
_entity_poly.entity_id
_entity_poly.type
_entity_poly.pdbx_seq_one_letter_code
_entity_poly.pdbx_strand_id
1 'polypeptide(L)'
;MKIRQSFTTLIIALAFTAGIVFAKYLDSSGQSSRPAVAGASEGVSYTGHLQAGIETDGGKSTKASAVSRRVTEGKTRVVKDGDTIMAAVQAAKPGDTIQVFPGNYHETVYIDKDDIRLIGVIEQGERATLDGREQLNDAILYSGNNIVVENLKITRYKGNGIMGQAGNNFEIRNNIIVDTGVYGIFPQLGKNGIVEFNVVSGIEDAAIYVGMSDNIHVAHNDVFDSVAGIEIENSRHAIVENNYVHNNTGGILAFITPGLPIKTTYDVIIRNNFVIGNNHKNFGAPGSTVSGIPAGTGILIMAADEVIVEGNIISDNKTAGIIITDHENAANITADPESDPSPDKVMLLDNTMINNGYDTLDEVKMLMLTEFKQGHPDIVRVGESRDSCIVNPERYFTLGVGKWRRCDFTHTSAIDTYLLDEPVPARDIDPSERGKVVYLGICSGCHTYTGRMIGPPVEIIQALYMDNPQGLADWIEQPTKKREDYPPMPPQNYLDKETRLAVAKYMLSATN
;
A
#
# COMPACT_ATOMS: atom_id res chain seq x y z
N MET A 1 -8.14 50.27 25.05
CA MET A 1 -7.93 48.81 25.09
C MET A 1 -8.76 48.08 26.17
N LYS A 2 -9.96 48.58 26.55
CA LYS A 2 -10.92 47.89 27.45
C LYS A 2 -12.34 47.71 26.87
N ILE A 3 -12.60 48.24 25.66
CA ILE A 3 -13.93 48.21 25.02
C ILE A 3 -14.08 47.02 24.05
N ARG A 4 -12.96 46.47 23.53
CA ARG A 4 -12.98 45.30 22.62
C ARG A 4 -13.21 43.95 23.33
N GLN A 5 -12.82 43.80 24.60
CA GLN A 5 -13.05 42.56 25.34
C GLN A 5 -14.53 42.39 25.75
N SER A 6 -15.24 43.47 26.09
CA SER A 6 -16.65 43.39 26.51
C SER A 6 -17.62 43.01 25.40
N PHE A 7 -17.31 43.30 24.13
CA PHE A 7 -18.14 42.91 22.99
C PHE A 7 -18.00 41.42 22.65
N THR A 8 -16.79 40.85 22.76
CA THR A 8 -16.57 39.42 22.49
C THR A 8 -17.21 38.54 23.56
N THR A 9 -17.19 38.95 24.83
CA THR A 9 -17.86 38.21 25.92
C THR A 9 -19.39 38.27 25.82
N LEU A 10 -19.96 39.38 25.33
CA LEU A 10 -21.41 39.52 25.15
C LEU A 10 -21.95 38.68 23.99
N ILE A 11 -21.19 38.54 22.90
CA ILE A 11 -21.54 37.71 21.74
C ILE A 11 -21.47 36.21 22.09
N ILE A 12 -20.47 35.79 22.88
CA ILE A 12 -20.36 34.40 23.34
C ILE A 12 -21.49 34.04 24.31
N ALA A 13 -21.88 34.95 25.22
CA ALA A 13 -22.98 34.73 26.13
C ALA A 13 -24.34 34.63 25.41
N LEU A 14 -24.58 35.47 24.39
CA LEU A 14 -25.80 35.43 23.57
C LEU A 14 -25.90 34.14 22.73
N ALA A 15 -24.78 33.66 22.16
CA ALA A 15 -24.74 32.40 21.43
C ALA A 15 -25.00 31.18 22.34
N PHE A 16 -24.49 31.20 23.58
CA PHE A 16 -24.74 30.14 24.56
C PHE A 16 -26.20 30.12 25.03
N THR A 17 -26.80 31.29 25.29
CA THR A 17 -28.22 31.36 25.68
C THR A 17 -29.17 31.00 24.54
N ALA A 18 -28.84 31.36 23.29
CA ALA A 18 -29.61 30.95 22.12
C ALA A 18 -29.51 29.43 21.89
N GLY A 19 -28.33 28.83 22.10
CA GLY A 19 -28.13 27.38 22.03
C GLY A 19 -28.92 26.60 23.08
N ILE A 20 -29.01 27.11 24.32
CA ILE A 20 -29.77 26.46 25.40
C ILE A 20 -31.29 26.59 25.17
N VAL A 21 -31.76 27.72 24.64
CA VAL A 21 -33.19 27.90 24.30
C VAL A 21 -33.58 27.07 23.09
N PHE A 22 -32.71 26.94 22.08
CA PHE A 22 -32.93 26.07 20.92
C PHE A 22 -32.92 24.58 21.31
N ALA A 23 -32.03 24.17 22.21
CA ALA A 23 -31.99 22.80 22.74
C ALA A 23 -33.27 22.46 23.53
N LYS A 24 -33.79 23.39 24.36
CA LYS A 24 -35.07 23.21 25.05
C LYS A 24 -36.29 23.21 24.13
N TYR A 25 -36.25 23.97 23.03
CA TYR A 25 -37.32 23.98 22.03
C TYR A 25 -37.40 22.63 21.30
N LEU A 26 -36.24 22.07 20.90
CA LEU A 26 -36.15 20.74 20.28
C LEU A 26 -36.60 19.60 21.20
N ASP A 27 -36.38 19.71 22.52
CA ASP A 27 -36.79 18.70 23.51
C ASP A 27 -38.32 18.73 23.77
N SER A 28 -38.99 19.86 23.48
CA SER A 28 -40.42 20.06 23.71
C SER A 28 -41.32 19.72 22.51
N SER A 29 -40.75 19.59 21.31
CA SER A 29 -41.46 19.18 20.10
C SER A 29 -41.14 17.71 19.82
N GLY A 30 -41.99 16.80 20.32
CA GLY A 30 -41.86 15.34 20.18
C GLY A 30 -41.99 14.79 18.75
N GLN A 31 -41.23 15.33 17.79
CA GLN A 31 -41.08 14.86 16.42
C GLN A 31 -39.67 15.16 15.91
N SER A 32 -38.73 14.25 16.17
CA SER A 32 -37.64 13.98 15.23
C SER A 32 -37.10 12.59 15.51
N SER A 33 -37.44 11.63 14.66
CA SER A 33 -36.60 10.45 14.43
C SER A 33 -35.24 10.96 13.97
N ARG A 34 -34.31 11.12 14.91
CA ARG A 34 -32.89 11.27 14.57
C ARG A 34 -32.49 10.04 13.75
N PRO A 35 -31.76 10.18 12.63
CA PRO A 35 -31.05 9.04 12.11
C PRO A 35 -30.08 8.63 13.22
N ALA A 36 -30.33 7.47 13.84
CA ALA A 36 -29.34 6.87 14.70
C ALA A 36 -28.14 6.58 13.80
N VAL A 37 -27.01 7.23 14.06
CA VAL A 37 -25.73 6.67 13.68
C VAL A 37 -25.63 5.43 14.55
N ALA A 38 -25.98 4.26 13.98
CA ALA A 38 -25.69 2.98 14.62
C ALA A 38 -24.21 3.02 15.01
N GLY A 39 -23.91 2.68 16.26
CA GLY A 39 -22.51 2.62 16.70
C GLY A 39 -21.73 1.69 15.77
N ALA A 40 -20.44 1.96 15.52
CA ALA A 40 -19.58 1.17 14.66
C ALA A 40 -19.47 -0.33 15.05
N SER A 41 -20.12 -0.74 16.16
CA SER A 41 -20.17 -2.09 16.71
C SER A 41 -21.59 -2.66 16.84
N GLU A 42 -22.61 -2.01 16.28
CA GLU A 42 -23.98 -2.53 16.26
C GLU A 42 -24.20 -3.32 14.97
N GLY A 43 -24.43 -4.63 15.09
CA GLY A 43 -24.71 -5.53 13.96
C GLY A 43 -23.91 -6.82 14.02
N VAL A 44 -23.99 -7.60 12.93
CA VAL A 44 -23.19 -8.81 12.77
C VAL A 44 -21.83 -8.39 12.22
N SER A 45 -20.74 -8.85 12.85
CA SER A 45 -19.39 -8.65 12.33
C SER A 45 -19.07 -9.69 11.26
N TYR A 46 -18.36 -9.29 10.22
CA TYR A 46 -17.58 -10.22 9.42
C TYR A 46 -16.56 -10.93 10.30
N THR A 47 -16.45 -12.25 10.16
CA THR A 47 -15.54 -13.09 10.95
C THR A 47 -14.42 -13.71 10.12
N GLY A 48 -14.35 -13.42 8.82
CA GLY A 48 -13.36 -14.06 7.94
C GLY A 48 -13.63 -15.54 7.68
N HIS A 49 -12.69 -16.15 6.96
CA HIS A 49 -12.59 -17.61 6.83
C HIS A 49 -11.95 -18.20 8.09
N LEU A 50 -12.68 -18.23 9.20
CA LEU A 50 -12.23 -19.00 10.38
C LEU A 50 -12.04 -20.46 9.95
N GLN A 51 -10.79 -20.90 9.93
CA GLN A 51 -10.43 -22.26 9.56
C GLN A 51 -11.09 -23.22 10.56
N ALA A 52 -12.07 -24.00 10.11
CA ALA A 52 -12.75 -25.00 10.92
C ALA A 52 -11.71 -26.00 11.46
N GLY A 53 -11.34 -25.87 12.74
CA GLY A 53 -10.36 -26.74 13.39
C GLY A 53 -9.31 -26.03 14.24
N ILE A 54 -9.21 -24.71 14.20
CA ILE A 54 -8.50 -23.93 15.22
C ILE A 54 -9.58 -23.47 16.21
N GLU A 55 -9.69 -24.14 17.36
CA GLU A 55 -10.33 -23.57 18.53
C GLU A 55 -9.58 -22.29 18.89
N THR A 56 -10.04 -21.16 18.38
CA THR A 56 -9.76 -19.90 19.03
C THR A 56 -10.68 -19.88 20.25
N ASP A 57 -10.08 -20.10 21.41
CA ASP A 57 -10.50 -19.33 22.58
C ASP A 57 -10.70 -17.90 22.06
N GLY A 58 -11.85 -17.27 22.29
CA GLY A 58 -12.28 -16.01 21.67
C GLY A 58 -11.43 -14.79 22.04
N GLY A 59 -10.10 -14.93 22.01
CA GLY A 59 -9.08 -13.95 22.22
C GLY A 59 -8.78 -13.25 20.91
N LYS A 60 -9.31 -12.04 20.81
CA LYS A 60 -8.73 -10.95 20.04
C LYS A 60 -7.21 -11.05 19.98
N SER A 61 -6.62 -11.20 18.78
CA SER A 61 -5.17 -11.02 18.65
C SER A 61 -4.87 -9.55 18.92
N THR A 62 -4.21 -9.29 20.05
CA THR A 62 -3.87 -7.95 20.55
C THR A 62 -2.46 -7.53 20.13
N LYS A 63 -1.87 -8.22 19.15
CA LYS A 63 -0.49 -7.96 18.74
C LYS A 63 -0.34 -6.62 18.05
N ALA A 64 0.49 -5.78 18.66
CA ALA A 64 0.93 -4.49 18.12
C ALA A 64 2.28 -4.57 17.38
N SER A 65 2.82 -5.78 17.16
CA SER A 65 4.17 -5.97 16.61
C SER A 65 4.23 -7.19 15.70
N ALA A 66 4.87 -7.01 14.54
CA ALA A 66 5.12 -8.08 13.57
C ALA A 66 6.47 -8.76 13.81
N VAL A 67 7.42 -8.09 14.46
CA VAL A 67 8.74 -8.66 14.71
C VAL A 67 8.78 -9.49 15.98
N SER A 68 9.69 -10.47 15.99
CA SER A 68 9.94 -11.27 17.19
C SER A 68 10.41 -10.40 18.35
N ARG A 69 9.85 -10.66 19.55
CA ARG A 69 10.38 -10.06 20.77
C ARG A 69 11.78 -10.62 21.04
N ARG A 70 12.78 -9.75 21.08
CA ARG A 70 14.14 -10.12 21.48
C ARG A 70 14.15 -10.61 22.93
N VAL A 71 14.64 -11.83 23.14
CA VAL A 71 14.93 -12.39 24.47
C VAL A 71 16.34 -12.05 24.96
N THR A 72 17.23 -11.72 24.02
CA THR A 72 18.60 -11.27 24.29
C THR A 72 18.88 -10.00 23.50
N GLU A 73 19.43 -8.98 24.15
CA GLU A 73 19.86 -7.75 23.46
C GLU A 73 21.17 -7.99 22.71
N GLY A 74 21.18 -7.70 21.40
CA GLY A 74 22.41 -7.60 20.64
C GLY A 74 23.14 -6.27 20.87
N LYS A 75 24.26 -6.09 20.19
CA LYS A 75 25.09 -4.90 20.35
C LYS A 75 24.42 -3.69 19.69
N THR A 76 24.43 -2.56 20.38
CA THR A 76 24.11 -1.27 19.77
C THR A 76 25.35 -0.69 19.08
N ARG A 77 25.19 -0.32 17.82
CA ARG A 77 26.20 0.26 16.95
C ARG A 77 25.78 1.68 16.62
N VAL A 78 26.57 2.63 17.09
CA VAL A 78 26.30 4.05 16.90
C VAL A 78 26.96 4.52 15.62
N VAL A 79 26.18 5.18 14.76
CA VAL A 79 26.61 5.85 13.53
C VAL A 79 26.38 7.34 13.73
N LYS A 80 27.42 8.15 13.60
CA LYS A 80 27.36 9.61 13.67
C LYS A 80 27.56 10.23 12.30
N ASP A 81 27.38 11.54 12.21
CA ASP A 81 27.68 12.28 10.98
C ASP A 81 29.15 12.07 10.57
N GLY A 82 29.36 11.75 9.29
CA GLY A 82 30.67 11.36 8.74
C GLY A 82 31.00 9.86 8.80
N ASP A 83 30.27 9.06 9.58
CA ASP A 83 30.33 7.60 9.50
C ASP A 83 29.45 7.07 8.34
N THR A 84 29.55 5.79 8.02
CA THR A 84 28.63 5.13 7.08
C THR A 84 27.72 4.12 7.77
N ILE A 85 26.44 4.16 7.45
CA ILE A 85 25.43 3.21 7.95
C ILE A 85 25.79 1.81 7.45
N MET A 86 26.20 1.69 6.18
CA MET A 86 26.54 0.40 5.59
C MET A 86 27.73 -0.26 6.29
N ALA A 87 28.74 0.48 6.76
CA ALA A 87 29.84 -0.13 7.53
C ALA A 87 29.35 -0.69 8.86
N ALA A 88 28.40 -0.02 9.52
CA ALA A 88 27.77 -0.54 10.73
C ALA A 88 26.96 -1.81 10.45
N VAL A 89 26.21 -1.86 9.32
CA VAL A 89 25.48 -3.05 8.87
C VAL A 89 26.43 -4.21 8.55
N GLN A 90 27.54 -3.97 7.85
CA GLN A 90 28.55 -4.98 7.56
C GLN A 90 29.13 -5.58 8.84
N ALA A 91 29.44 -4.74 9.82
CA ALA A 91 29.97 -5.19 11.10
C ALA A 91 28.90 -5.84 12.00
N ALA A 92 27.61 -5.62 11.73
CA ALA A 92 26.49 -6.15 12.51
C ALA A 92 26.35 -7.66 12.43
N LYS A 93 25.85 -8.24 13.52
CA LYS A 93 25.40 -9.62 13.64
C LYS A 93 23.88 -9.64 13.86
N PRO A 94 23.20 -10.76 13.60
CA PRO A 94 21.80 -10.89 13.96
C PRO A 94 21.54 -10.51 15.42
N GLY A 95 20.48 -9.75 15.66
CA GLY A 95 20.10 -9.20 16.96
C GLY A 95 20.69 -7.82 17.28
N ASP A 96 21.62 -7.31 16.47
CA ASP A 96 22.20 -5.99 16.69
C ASP A 96 21.20 -4.85 16.38
N THR A 97 21.48 -3.68 16.95
CA THR A 97 20.76 -2.43 16.66
C THR A 97 21.76 -1.42 16.10
N ILE A 98 21.40 -0.76 15.01
CA ILE A 98 22.16 0.32 14.38
C ILE A 98 21.43 1.61 14.70
N GLN A 99 22.03 2.44 15.56
CA GLN A 99 21.51 3.74 15.93
C GLN A 99 22.19 4.83 15.10
N VAL A 100 21.41 5.54 14.29
CA VAL A 100 21.91 6.55 13.37
C VAL A 100 21.55 7.93 13.89
N PHE A 101 22.55 8.72 14.28
CA PHE A 101 22.35 10.08 14.77
C PHE A 101 22.06 11.06 13.62
N PRO A 102 21.51 12.25 13.91
CA PRO A 102 21.33 13.29 12.90
C PRO A 102 22.63 13.56 12.13
N GLY A 103 22.49 13.60 10.81
CA GLY A 103 23.59 13.63 9.85
C GLY A 103 23.07 13.45 8.42
N ASN A 104 23.93 13.69 7.43
CA ASN A 104 23.57 13.52 6.01
C ASN A 104 24.34 12.35 5.41
N TYR A 105 23.62 11.28 5.08
CA TYR A 105 24.15 10.02 4.60
C TYR A 105 23.84 9.87 3.12
N HIS A 106 24.88 9.67 2.31
CA HIS A 106 24.76 9.46 0.87
C HIS A 106 25.26 8.07 0.51
N GLU A 107 24.41 7.07 0.73
CA GLU A 107 24.74 5.66 0.53
C GLU A 107 23.47 4.84 0.27
N THR A 108 23.65 3.59 -0.17
CA THR A 108 22.61 2.56 -0.16
C THR A 108 22.95 1.57 0.94
N VAL A 109 21.94 1.19 1.74
CA VAL A 109 22.08 0.30 2.88
C VAL A 109 21.43 -1.05 2.56
N TYR A 110 22.23 -2.12 2.60
CA TYR A 110 21.79 -3.49 2.33
C TYR A 110 21.81 -4.33 3.61
N ILE A 111 20.66 -4.83 4.04
CA ILE A 111 20.48 -5.61 5.27
C ILE A 111 20.10 -7.05 4.91
N ASP A 112 21.10 -7.94 4.90
CA ASP A 112 20.97 -9.36 4.56
C ASP A 112 20.92 -10.29 5.78
N LYS A 113 20.98 -9.72 6.99
CA LYS A 113 20.99 -10.44 8.26
C LYS A 113 19.65 -10.33 8.95
N ASP A 114 19.22 -11.42 9.57
CA ASP A 114 18.02 -11.44 10.41
C ASP A 114 18.18 -10.57 11.66
N ASP A 115 17.05 -10.11 12.20
CA ASP A 115 16.93 -9.39 13.46
C ASP A 115 17.87 -8.18 13.54
N ILE A 116 17.91 -7.38 12.47
CA ILE A 116 18.57 -6.07 12.48
C ILE A 116 17.53 -4.98 12.68
N ARG A 117 17.82 -4.09 13.62
CA ARG A 117 17.05 -2.85 13.82
C ARG A 117 17.88 -1.67 13.36
N LEU A 118 17.40 -0.91 12.37
CA LEU A 118 17.98 0.34 11.92
C LEU A 118 17.10 1.49 12.42
N ILE A 119 17.61 2.25 13.40
CA ILE A 119 16.83 3.23 14.15
C ILE A 119 17.53 4.59 14.10
N GLY A 120 16.86 5.59 13.53
CA GLY A 120 17.25 6.99 13.63
C GLY A 120 17.08 7.53 15.05
N VAL A 121 18.08 8.24 15.55
CA VAL A 121 17.98 9.03 16.77
C VAL A 121 17.42 10.41 16.40
N ILE A 122 16.42 10.86 17.17
CA ILE A 122 15.84 12.19 17.01
C ILE A 122 16.42 13.11 18.08
N GLU A 123 17.21 14.11 17.68
CA GLU A 123 17.76 15.12 18.59
C GLU A 123 17.29 16.50 18.17
N GLN A 124 16.64 17.23 19.09
CA GLN A 124 16.11 18.58 18.83
C GLN A 124 15.16 18.67 17.62
N GLY A 125 14.48 17.57 17.27
CA GLY A 125 13.58 17.48 16.13
C GLY A 125 14.27 17.05 14.82
N GLU A 126 15.61 17.02 14.80
CA GLU A 126 16.38 16.55 13.65
C GLU A 126 16.51 15.03 13.65
N ARG A 127 16.58 14.45 12.45
CA ARG A 127 16.73 13.00 12.21
C ARG A 127 17.89 12.75 11.26
N ALA A 128 18.39 11.51 11.21
CA ALA A 128 19.30 11.09 10.16
C ALA A 128 18.63 11.20 8.78
N THR A 129 19.31 11.83 7.81
CA THR A 129 18.82 11.98 6.44
C THR A 129 19.64 11.12 5.49
N LEU A 130 19.02 10.12 4.87
CA LEU A 130 19.55 9.42 3.71
C LEU A 130 19.13 10.20 2.46
N ASP A 131 20.11 10.64 1.67
CA ASP A 131 19.90 11.51 0.52
C ASP A 131 20.59 10.94 -0.72
N GLY A 132 19.80 10.44 -1.66
CA GLY A 132 20.28 9.81 -2.88
C GLY A 132 20.83 10.80 -3.91
N ARG A 133 20.62 12.10 -3.74
CA ARG A 133 21.05 13.19 -4.65
C ARG A 133 20.66 12.97 -6.12
N GLU A 134 19.57 12.25 -6.37
CA GLU A 134 19.12 11.79 -7.69
C GLU A 134 20.18 10.97 -8.44
N GLN A 135 21.12 10.37 -7.70
CA GLN A 135 22.25 9.58 -8.23
C GLN A 135 22.16 8.13 -7.81
N LEU A 136 21.77 7.88 -6.56
CA LEU A 136 21.58 6.53 -6.02
C LEU A 136 20.17 6.02 -6.33
N ASN A 137 20.05 4.72 -6.56
CA ASN A 137 18.76 4.10 -6.88
C ASN A 137 17.95 3.86 -5.62
N ASP A 138 18.44 3.07 -4.68
CA ASP A 138 17.67 2.67 -3.49
C ASP A 138 18.35 3.16 -2.21
N ALA A 139 17.55 3.53 -1.20
CA ALA A 139 18.10 3.94 0.09
C ALA A 139 18.35 2.75 1.01
N ILE A 140 17.32 1.94 1.27
CA ILE A 140 17.38 0.79 2.18
C ILE A 140 16.76 -0.43 1.51
N LEU A 141 17.54 -1.51 1.43
CA LEU A 141 17.14 -2.81 0.94
C LEU A 141 17.33 -3.83 2.05
N TYR A 142 16.31 -4.62 2.37
CA TYR A 142 16.44 -5.69 3.36
C TYR A 142 15.93 -7.02 2.80
N SER A 143 16.66 -8.10 3.05
CA SER A 143 16.24 -9.48 2.79
C SER A 143 16.20 -10.35 4.04
N GLY A 144 16.79 -9.87 5.14
CA GLY A 144 16.66 -10.50 6.46
C GLY A 144 15.23 -10.46 7.00
N ASN A 145 14.98 -11.30 7.98
CA ASN A 145 13.71 -11.40 8.72
C ASN A 145 13.79 -10.60 10.02
N ASN A 146 12.65 -10.26 10.63
CA ASN A 146 12.59 -9.49 11.89
C ASN A 146 13.26 -8.12 11.79
N ILE A 147 13.00 -7.41 10.70
CA ILE A 147 13.64 -6.13 10.39
C ILE A 147 12.82 -4.97 10.95
N VAL A 148 13.49 -4.01 11.56
CA VAL A 148 12.88 -2.72 11.92
C VAL A 148 13.63 -1.60 11.22
N VAL A 149 12.90 -0.72 10.54
CA VAL A 149 13.42 0.52 9.97
C VAL A 149 12.58 1.69 10.49
N GLU A 150 13.22 2.57 11.26
CA GLU A 150 12.49 3.60 12.00
C GLU A 150 13.24 4.93 12.11
N ASN A 151 12.47 6.03 12.19
CA ASN A 151 12.93 7.39 12.54
C ASN A 151 13.92 8.01 11.55
N LEU A 152 13.86 7.64 10.27
CA LEU A 152 14.74 8.18 9.24
C LEU A 152 14.02 9.21 8.37
N LYS A 153 14.80 10.11 7.76
CA LYS A 153 14.38 10.87 6.58
C LYS A 153 15.08 10.28 5.36
N ILE A 154 14.34 10.00 4.29
CA ILE A 154 14.84 9.41 3.05
C ILE A 154 14.35 10.26 1.89
N THR A 155 15.27 10.67 1.00
CA THR A 155 14.90 11.57 -0.10
C THR A 155 15.84 11.50 -1.30
N ARG A 156 15.34 11.89 -2.48
CA ARG A 156 16.10 12.05 -3.72
C ARG A 156 16.80 10.77 -4.19
N TYR A 157 16.14 9.63 -4.00
CA TYR A 157 16.57 8.36 -4.58
C TYR A 157 15.80 8.12 -5.88
N LYS A 158 16.42 7.50 -6.89
CA LYS A 158 15.78 7.29 -8.20
C LYS A 158 14.85 6.07 -8.28
N GLY A 159 15.09 5.09 -7.40
CA GLY A 159 14.38 3.84 -7.30
C GLY A 159 13.49 3.89 -6.06
N ASN A 160 13.96 3.30 -4.95
CA ASN A 160 13.12 3.07 -3.79
C ASN A 160 13.60 3.76 -2.51
N GLY A 161 12.66 4.14 -1.65
CA GLY A 161 12.96 4.54 -0.27
C GLY A 161 13.38 3.33 0.58
N ILE A 162 12.43 2.47 0.93
CA ILE A 162 12.66 1.24 1.70
C ILE A 162 12.05 0.06 0.94
N MET A 163 12.86 -0.90 0.51
CA MET A 163 12.38 -2.09 -0.19
C MET A 163 12.71 -3.37 0.59
N GLY A 164 11.68 -4.19 0.82
CA GLY A 164 11.79 -5.52 1.38
C GLY A 164 11.87 -6.57 0.29
N GLN A 165 12.88 -7.42 0.34
CA GLN A 165 13.17 -8.45 -0.65
C GLN A 165 13.01 -9.81 -0.02
N ALA A 166 11.79 -10.35 -0.02
CA ALA A 166 11.46 -11.65 0.56
C ALA A 166 11.62 -11.76 2.10
N GLY A 167 11.87 -10.65 2.80
CA GLY A 167 12.03 -10.63 4.26
C GLY A 167 10.70 -10.74 5.01
N ASN A 168 10.57 -11.72 5.91
CA ASN A 168 9.39 -11.87 6.76
C ASN A 168 9.55 -11.11 8.08
N ASN A 169 8.43 -10.79 8.74
CA ASN A 169 8.41 -10.08 10.03
C ASN A 169 9.12 -8.73 9.92
N PHE A 170 8.40 -7.68 9.53
CA PHE A 170 9.00 -6.36 9.41
C PHE A 170 8.14 -5.27 10.03
N GLU A 171 8.82 -4.24 10.52
CA GLU A 171 8.20 -3.00 11.00
C GLU A 171 8.90 -1.81 10.35
N ILE A 172 8.16 -1.07 9.53
CA ILE A 172 8.63 0.15 8.88
C ILE A 172 7.82 1.30 9.45
N ARG A 173 8.42 2.09 10.34
CA ARG A 173 7.65 3.03 11.16
C ARG A 173 8.27 4.40 11.34
N ASN A 174 7.42 5.43 11.42
CA ASN A 174 7.84 6.80 11.71
C ASN A 174 8.99 7.28 10.81
N ASN A 175 8.95 6.97 9.51
CA ASN A 175 9.90 7.50 8.53
C ASN A 175 9.28 8.67 7.76
N ILE A 176 10.14 9.57 7.27
CA ILE A 176 9.76 10.63 6.32
C ILE A 176 10.42 10.29 4.99
N ILE A 177 9.63 9.83 4.01
CA ILE A 177 10.12 9.37 2.71
C ILE A 177 9.51 10.29 1.66
N VAL A 178 10.32 11.17 1.09
CA VAL A 178 9.84 12.22 0.20
C VAL A 178 10.70 12.30 -1.05
N ASP A 179 10.06 12.41 -2.22
CA ASP A 179 10.76 12.59 -3.49
C ASP A 179 11.75 11.43 -3.75
N THR A 180 11.24 10.20 -3.67
CA THR A 180 11.95 8.99 -4.11
C THR A 180 11.22 8.45 -5.33
N GLY A 181 11.96 7.95 -6.33
CA GLY A 181 11.45 7.70 -7.68
C GLY A 181 10.26 6.73 -7.75
N VAL A 182 10.53 5.44 -7.95
CA VAL A 182 9.49 4.45 -8.27
C VAL A 182 8.60 4.17 -7.05
N TYR A 183 9.16 3.71 -5.93
CA TYR A 183 8.39 3.32 -4.76
C TYR A 183 8.91 3.98 -3.47
N GLY A 184 8.00 4.37 -2.56
CA GLY A 184 8.38 4.94 -1.26
C GLY A 184 8.75 3.83 -0.27
N ILE A 185 7.74 3.04 0.13
CA ILE A 185 7.87 1.83 0.96
C ILE A 185 7.38 0.65 0.14
N PHE A 186 8.23 -0.36 -0.05
CA PHE A 186 7.99 -1.49 -0.94
C PHE A 186 8.39 -2.84 -0.33
N PRO A 187 7.67 -3.37 0.66
CA PRO A 187 7.78 -4.78 1.01
C PRO A 187 7.28 -5.67 -0.14
N GLN A 188 8.15 -6.54 -0.64
CA GLN A 188 7.84 -7.51 -1.67
C GLN A 188 8.09 -8.94 -1.20
N LEU A 189 7.13 -9.83 -1.48
CA LEU A 189 7.19 -11.25 -1.13
C LEU A 189 7.42 -11.49 0.37
N GLY A 190 6.97 -10.55 1.22
CA GLY A 190 7.08 -10.62 2.66
C GLY A 190 5.87 -11.29 3.30
N LYS A 191 6.03 -11.82 4.50
CA LYS A 191 4.92 -12.30 5.32
C LYS A 191 5.01 -11.73 6.72
N ASN A 192 3.86 -11.33 7.27
CA ASN A 192 3.71 -10.73 8.61
C ASN A 192 4.45 -9.40 8.73
N GLY A 193 3.78 -8.27 8.53
CA GLY A 193 4.46 -6.98 8.51
C GLY A 193 3.57 -5.79 8.85
N ILE A 194 4.20 -4.73 9.39
CA ILE A 194 3.55 -3.47 9.74
C ILE A 194 4.24 -2.32 9.00
N VAL A 195 3.44 -1.44 8.40
CA VAL A 195 3.86 -0.14 7.86
C VAL A 195 3.02 0.94 8.53
N GLU A 196 3.61 1.69 9.45
CA GLU A 196 2.84 2.63 10.28
C GLU A 196 3.51 3.98 10.60
N PHE A 197 2.69 5.01 10.82
CA PHE A 197 3.16 6.35 11.21
C PHE A 197 4.17 6.99 10.25
N ASN A 198 4.25 6.53 9.00
CA ASN A 198 5.15 7.12 8.01
C ASN A 198 4.49 8.31 7.33
N VAL A 199 5.32 9.25 6.89
CA VAL A 199 4.94 10.32 5.96
C VAL A 199 5.59 9.98 4.63
N VAL A 200 4.79 9.73 3.59
CA VAL A 200 5.30 9.31 2.28
C VAL A 200 4.70 10.17 1.17
N SER A 201 5.54 10.81 0.35
CA SER A 201 5.04 11.70 -0.70
C SER A 201 5.94 11.88 -1.91
N GLY A 202 5.35 12.25 -3.04
CA GLY A 202 6.09 12.59 -4.26
C GLY A 202 6.66 11.35 -4.96
N ILE A 203 5.88 10.26 -5.02
CA ILE A 203 6.33 8.97 -5.54
C ILE A 203 5.68 8.68 -6.90
N GLU A 204 6.49 8.25 -7.88
CA GLU A 204 6.11 8.09 -9.28
C GLU A 204 5.22 6.88 -9.56
N ASP A 205 5.31 5.82 -8.76
CA ASP A 205 4.44 4.64 -8.87
C ASP A 205 3.50 4.57 -7.66
N ALA A 206 3.99 4.05 -6.52
CA ALA A 206 3.19 3.91 -5.30
C ALA A 206 3.96 4.36 -4.06
N ALA A 207 3.32 5.20 -3.23
CA ALA A 207 3.92 5.69 -2.01
C ALA A 207 4.16 4.56 -1.00
N ILE A 208 3.13 3.75 -0.76
CA ILE A 208 3.25 2.49 -0.02
C ILE A 208 2.74 1.37 -0.93
N TYR A 209 3.66 0.51 -1.37
CA TYR A 209 3.38 -0.66 -2.20
C TYR A 209 3.58 -1.93 -1.39
N VAL A 210 2.51 -2.72 -1.22
CA VAL A 210 2.56 -4.05 -0.62
C VAL A 210 2.40 -5.08 -1.73
N GLY A 211 3.52 -5.69 -2.12
CA GLY A 211 3.60 -6.57 -3.28
C GLY A 211 3.74 -8.03 -2.93
N MET A 212 2.90 -8.89 -3.50
CA MET A 212 3.01 -10.34 -3.36
C MET A 212 3.19 -10.83 -1.91
N SER A 213 2.63 -10.08 -0.96
CA SER A 213 2.85 -10.25 0.46
C SER A 213 1.62 -10.81 1.16
N ASP A 214 1.80 -11.25 2.40
CA ASP A 214 0.76 -11.94 3.17
C ASP A 214 0.77 -11.48 4.63
N ASN A 215 -0.41 -11.32 5.26
CA ASN A 215 -0.55 -10.88 6.66
C ASN A 215 0.06 -9.49 6.91
N ILE A 216 -0.40 -8.46 6.19
CA ILE A 216 0.19 -7.11 6.24
C ILE A 216 -0.79 -6.10 6.87
N HIS A 217 -0.26 -5.21 7.71
CA HIS A 217 -1.01 -4.12 8.32
C HIS A 217 -0.41 -2.76 7.91
N VAL A 218 -1.19 -1.93 7.24
CA VAL A 218 -0.80 -0.57 6.83
C VAL A 218 -1.68 0.44 7.58
N ALA A 219 -1.12 1.12 8.57
CA ALA A 219 -1.92 1.95 9.47
C ALA A 219 -1.30 3.31 9.82
N HIS A 220 -2.15 4.32 10.06
CA HIS A 220 -1.71 5.62 10.60
C HIS A 220 -0.67 6.38 9.76
N ASN A 221 -0.59 6.13 8.46
CA ASN A 221 0.34 6.84 7.56
C ASN A 221 -0.32 8.11 7.00
N ASP A 222 0.51 9.11 6.68
CA ASP A 222 0.14 10.31 5.92
C ASP A 222 0.75 10.20 4.51
N VAL A 223 -0.10 10.06 3.49
CA VAL A 223 0.31 9.65 2.15
C VAL A 223 -0.28 10.59 1.09
N PHE A 224 0.60 11.29 0.37
CA PHE A 224 0.16 12.35 -0.54
C PHE A 224 1.10 12.64 -1.73
N ASP A 225 0.62 13.44 -2.67
CA ASP A 225 1.37 13.90 -3.86
C ASP A 225 2.01 12.77 -4.69
N SER A 226 1.43 11.56 -4.67
CA SER A 226 1.95 10.39 -5.39
C SER A 226 0.95 9.91 -6.45
N VAL A 227 1.37 9.00 -7.34
CA VAL A 227 0.44 8.40 -8.31
C VAL A 227 -0.55 7.49 -7.58
N ALA A 228 -0.08 6.36 -7.05
CA ALA A 228 -0.81 5.56 -6.09
C ALA A 228 -0.43 5.98 -4.67
N GLY A 229 -1.42 6.23 -3.81
CA GLY A 229 -1.18 6.44 -2.39
C GLY A 229 -0.76 5.13 -1.72
N ILE A 230 -1.71 4.25 -1.47
CA ILE A 230 -1.47 2.92 -0.89
C ILE A 230 -1.92 1.85 -1.88
N GLU A 231 -1.06 0.89 -2.15
CA GLU A 231 -1.31 -0.20 -3.08
C GLU A 231 -1.12 -1.57 -2.41
N ILE A 232 -2.14 -2.41 -2.52
CA ILE A 232 -2.15 -3.83 -2.13
C ILE A 232 -2.22 -4.65 -3.42
N GLU A 233 -1.09 -5.17 -3.86
CA GLU A 233 -0.92 -5.80 -5.16
C GLU A 233 -0.50 -7.26 -5.01
N ASN A 234 -1.25 -8.15 -5.67
CA ASN A 234 -1.08 -9.61 -5.65
C ASN A 234 -0.88 -10.17 -4.22
N SER A 235 -1.53 -9.56 -3.23
CA SER A 235 -1.28 -9.75 -1.79
C SER A 235 -2.52 -10.27 -1.06
N ARG A 236 -2.31 -10.91 0.09
CA ARG A 236 -3.37 -11.62 0.82
C ARG A 236 -3.42 -11.24 2.30
N HIS A 237 -4.60 -11.29 2.90
CA HIS A 237 -4.81 -11.01 4.33
C HIS A 237 -4.17 -9.67 4.72
N ALA A 238 -4.69 -8.57 4.16
CA ALA A 238 -4.18 -7.22 4.40
C ALA A 238 -5.21 -6.31 5.07
N ILE A 239 -4.77 -5.47 6.01
CA ILE A 239 -5.59 -4.40 6.59
C ILE A 239 -4.94 -3.05 6.26
N VAL A 240 -5.74 -2.15 5.70
CA VAL A 240 -5.39 -0.74 5.44
C VAL A 240 -6.32 0.13 6.27
N GLU A 241 -5.83 0.70 7.37
CA GLU A 241 -6.69 1.45 8.28
C GLU A 241 -6.12 2.74 8.88
N ASN A 242 -7.00 3.67 9.21
CA ASN A 242 -6.65 4.89 9.94
C ASN A 242 -5.55 5.73 9.23
N ASN A 243 -5.40 5.61 7.91
CA ASN A 243 -4.47 6.39 7.12
C ASN A 243 -5.12 7.70 6.67
N TYR A 244 -4.30 8.73 6.47
CA TYR A 244 -4.69 9.95 5.78
C TYR A 244 -4.08 9.93 4.37
N VAL A 245 -4.93 9.67 3.38
CA VAL A 245 -4.53 9.46 1.98
C VAL A 245 -5.14 10.57 1.14
N HIS A 246 -4.33 11.55 0.76
CA HIS A 246 -4.83 12.78 0.15
C HIS A 246 -3.96 13.29 -0.99
N ASN A 247 -4.56 14.02 -1.94
CA ASN A 247 -3.86 14.62 -3.06
C ASN A 247 -2.92 13.67 -3.85
N ASN A 248 -3.26 12.38 -3.94
CA ASN A 248 -2.64 11.44 -4.88
C ASN A 248 -3.41 11.44 -6.22
N THR A 249 -3.00 10.66 -7.22
CA THR A 249 -3.84 10.39 -8.40
C THR A 249 -4.94 9.39 -8.08
N GLY A 250 -4.56 8.26 -7.47
CA GLY A 250 -5.44 7.27 -6.86
C GLY A 250 -5.12 7.15 -5.37
N GLY A 251 -6.13 7.11 -4.51
CA GLY A 251 -5.94 7.04 -3.07
C GLY A 251 -5.45 5.66 -2.60
N ILE A 252 -6.38 4.70 -2.46
CA ILE A 252 -6.09 3.34 -2.01
C ILE A 252 -6.46 2.34 -3.11
N LEU A 253 -5.57 1.40 -3.39
CA LEU A 253 -5.67 0.45 -4.48
C LEU A 253 -5.55 -0.99 -3.94
N ALA A 254 -6.45 -1.87 -4.38
CA ALA A 254 -6.35 -3.30 -4.17
C ALA A 254 -6.57 -4.00 -5.51
N PHE A 255 -5.53 -4.61 -6.06
CA PHE A 255 -5.64 -5.23 -7.38
C PHE A 255 -4.69 -6.39 -7.66
N ILE A 256 -4.97 -7.08 -8.76
CA ILE A 256 -4.11 -8.10 -9.34
C ILE A 256 -3.44 -7.51 -10.57
N THR A 257 -2.12 -7.52 -10.62
CA THR A 257 -1.33 -7.31 -11.84
C THR A 257 -1.12 -8.65 -12.55
N PRO A 258 -1.63 -8.81 -13.77
CA PRO A 258 -1.39 -10.00 -14.60
C PRO A 258 0.08 -10.27 -14.90
N GLY A 259 0.45 -11.53 -15.04
CA GLY A 259 1.81 -11.95 -15.38
C GLY A 259 2.80 -11.85 -14.22
N LEU A 260 2.33 -11.52 -13.01
CA LEU A 260 3.09 -11.73 -11.79
C LEU A 260 2.93 -13.18 -11.30
N PRO A 261 3.87 -13.70 -10.50
CA PRO A 261 3.84 -15.11 -10.09
C PRO A 261 2.81 -15.46 -9.01
N ILE A 262 2.46 -14.50 -8.15
CA ILE A 262 1.28 -14.65 -7.29
C ILE A 262 0.09 -14.14 -8.08
N LYS A 263 -0.92 -14.98 -8.32
CA LYS A 263 -2.05 -14.68 -9.23
C LYS A 263 -3.32 -14.19 -8.50
N THR A 264 -3.19 -13.82 -7.23
CA THR A 264 -4.34 -13.57 -6.35
C THR A 264 -4.11 -12.34 -5.49
N THR A 265 -5.16 -11.53 -5.34
CA THR A 265 -5.29 -10.54 -4.27
C THR A 265 -6.60 -10.83 -3.58
N TYR A 266 -6.59 -11.23 -2.31
CA TYR A 266 -7.83 -11.50 -1.59
C TYR A 266 -7.74 -11.26 -0.09
N ASP A 267 -8.91 -11.13 0.54
CA ASP A 267 -9.07 -10.85 1.97
C ASP A 267 -8.35 -9.56 2.40
N VAL A 268 -8.84 -8.45 1.83
CA VAL A 268 -8.31 -7.11 2.06
C VAL A 268 -9.37 -6.25 2.75
N ILE A 269 -9.05 -5.71 3.92
CA ILE A 269 -9.93 -4.80 4.66
C ILE A 269 -9.39 -3.37 4.53
N ILE A 270 -10.16 -2.48 3.91
CA ILE A 270 -9.88 -1.05 3.80
C ILE A 270 -10.86 -0.32 4.71
N ARG A 271 -10.41 0.14 5.88
CA ARG A 271 -11.30 0.73 6.88
C ARG A 271 -10.85 1.99 7.57
N ASN A 272 -11.79 2.86 7.93
CA ASN A 272 -11.53 4.04 8.78
C ASN A 272 -10.43 4.98 8.24
N ASN A 273 -10.21 5.00 6.93
CA ASN A 273 -9.25 5.92 6.30
C ASN A 273 -9.93 7.23 5.93
N PHE A 274 -9.14 8.30 5.87
CA PHE A 274 -9.52 9.55 5.23
C PHE A 274 -8.94 9.55 3.81
N VAL A 275 -9.80 9.42 2.80
CA VAL A 275 -9.42 9.33 1.37
C VAL A 275 -9.91 10.58 0.65
N ILE A 276 -9.09 11.64 0.68
CA ILE A 276 -9.55 13.02 0.43
C ILE A 276 -8.84 13.65 -0.76
N GLY A 277 -9.61 14.10 -1.74
CA GLY A 277 -9.10 14.98 -2.79
C GLY A 277 -7.95 14.38 -3.60
N ASN A 278 -7.95 13.07 -3.84
CA ASN A 278 -6.94 12.39 -4.65
C ASN A 278 -7.13 12.74 -6.13
N ASN A 279 -6.78 13.98 -6.48
CA ASN A 279 -7.01 14.61 -7.78
C ASN A 279 -5.71 14.95 -8.53
N HIS A 280 -4.55 14.61 -7.96
CA HIS A 280 -3.26 14.93 -8.52
C HIS A 280 -3.13 14.33 -9.91
N LYS A 281 -2.48 15.07 -10.82
CA LYS A 281 -2.25 14.60 -12.18
C LYS A 281 -1.41 13.32 -12.13
N ASN A 282 -1.80 12.30 -12.88
CA ASN A 282 -0.98 11.07 -13.01
C ASN A 282 0.36 11.40 -13.69
N PHE A 283 1.45 10.98 -13.06
CA PHE A 283 2.83 11.15 -13.54
C PHE A 283 3.61 9.83 -13.57
N GLY A 284 2.91 8.69 -13.55
CA GLY A 284 3.52 7.37 -13.55
C GLY A 284 4.16 7.03 -14.88
N ALA A 285 5.05 6.04 -14.85
CA ALA A 285 5.79 5.60 -16.03
C ALA A 285 4.83 5.24 -17.19
N PRO A 286 4.94 5.86 -18.38
CA PRO A 286 3.99 5.63 -19.45
C PRO A 286 3.86 4.14 -19.82
N GLY A 287 2.61 3.66 -19.80
CA GLY A 287 2.26 2.28 -20.13
C GLY A 287 2.42 1.30 -18.96
N SER A 288 2.80 1.75 -17.75
CA SER A 288 2.62 0.95 -16.53
C SER A 288 1.14 0.85 -16.16
N THR A 289 0.78 -0.15 -15.36
CA THR A 289 -0.58 -0.32 -14.81
C THR A 289 -1.07 0.95 -14.12
N VAL A 290 -0.28 1.50 -13.19
CA VAL A 290 -0.69 2.68 -12.42
C VAL A 290 -0.80 3.96 -13.25
N SER A 291 -0.09 4.06 -14.38
CA SER A 291 -0.24 5.20 -15.31
C SER A 291 -1.62 5.24 -15.96
N GLY A 292 -2.37 4.13 -15.92
CA GLY A 292 -3.75 4.02 -16.35
C GLY A 292 -4.78 4.50 -15.32
N ILE A 293 -4.37 4.75 -14.07
CA ILE A 293 -5.29 5.16 -13.00
C ILE A 293 -5.78 6.59 -13.29
N PRO A 294 -7.11 6.80 -13.39
CA PRO A 294 -7.67 8.12 -13.54
C PRO A 294 -7.41 8.98 -12.29
N ALA A 295 -6.87 10.19 -12.50
CA ALA A 295 -6.82 11.19 -11.44
C ALA A 295 -8.22 11.44 -10.89
N GLY A 296 -8.39 11.45 -9.57
CA GLY A 296 -9.71 11.57 -8.95
C GLY A 296 -10.28 10.27 -8.42
N THR A 297 -9.49 9.20 -8.37
CA THR A 297 -9.94 7.90 -7.88
C THR A 297 -9.70 7.83 -6.37
N GLY A 298 -10.77 7.74 -5.58
CA GLY A 298 -10.63 7.55 -4.13
C GLY A 298 -10.06 6.17 -3.80
N ILE A 299 -10.85 5.12 -4.04
CA ILE A 299 -10.45 3.71 -3.88
C ILE A 299 -10.64 2.97 -5.21
N LEU A 300 -9.65 2.18 -5.63
CA LEU A 300 -9.75 1.29 -6.79
C LEU A 300 -9.66 -0.18 -6.34
N ILE A 301 -10.63 -0.98 -6.78
CA ILE A 301 -10.62 -2.43 -6.66
C ILE A 301 -10.60 -3.00 -8.07
N MET A 302 -9.51 -3.66 -8.46
CA MET A 302 -9.36 -4.22 -9.79
C MET A 302 -8.97 -5.70 -9.73
N ALA A 303 -9.91 -6.57 -10.12
CA ALA A 303 -9.75 -8.02 -10.07
C ALA A 303 -9.42 -8.62 -8.67
N ALA A 304 -9.37 -7.81 -7.62
CA ALA A 304 -9.13 -8.29 -6.26
C ALA A 304 -10.41 -8.86 -5.66
N ASP A 305 -10.27 -10.01 -5.00
CA ASP A 305 -11.35 -10.73 -4.37
C ASP A 305 -11.48 -10.36 -2.89
N GLU A 306 -12.65 -10.58 -2.33
CA GLU A 306 -12.91 -10.50 -0.89
C GLU A 306 -12.41 -9.18 -0.27
N VAL A 307 -12.62 -8.08 -1.00
CA VAL A 307 -12.25 -6.74 -0.53
C VAL A 307 -13.42 -6.13 0.24
N ILE A 308 -13.19 -5.82 1.51
CA ILE A 308 -14.15 -5.13 2.38
C ILE A 308 -13.76 -3.65 2.49
N VAL A 309 -14.71 -2.76 2.20
CA VAL A 309 -14.51 -1.31 2.34
C VAL A 309 -15.52 -0.76 3.33
N GLU A 310 -15.06 -0.26 4.48
CA GLU A 310 -15.94 0.18 5.57
C GLU A 310 -15.44 1.40 6.35
N GLY A 311 -16.34 2.21 6.91
CA GLY A 311 -15.98 3.28 7.85
C GLY A 311 -15.11 4.40 7.28
N ASN A 312 -14.78 4.38 5.99
CA ASN A 312 -13.91 5.38 5.38
C ASN A 312 -14.67 6.70 5.17
N ILE A 313 -13.95 7.82 5.30
CA ILE A 313 -14.41 9.13 4.86
C ILE A 313 -13.77 9.39 3.50
N ILE A 314 -14.58 9.31 2.45
CA ILE A 314 -14.15 9.41 1.06
C ILE A 314 -14.74 10.68 0.47
N SER A 315 -13.92 11.68 0.19
CA SER A 315 -14.42 12.99 -0.19
C SER A 315 -13.58 13.72 -1.22
N ASP A 316 -14.23 14.56 -2.01
CA ASP A 316 -13.61 15.48 -2.96
C ASP A 316 -12.77 14.80 -4.06
N ASN A 317 -12.96 13.51 -4.31
CA ASN A 317 -12.29 12.78 -5.40
C ASN A 317 -13.08 12.99 -6.71
N LYS A 318 -12.46 13.62 -7.70
CA LYS A 318 -13.17 14.15 -8.88
C LYS A 318 -13.76 13.08 -9.80
N THR A 319 -13.16 11.89 -9.87
CA THR A 319 -13.61 10.81 -10.76
C THR A 319 -14.68 9.94 -10.12
N ALA A 320 -14.40 9.39 -8.94
CA ALA A 320 -15.36 8.63 -8.12
C ALA A 320 -14.79 8.39 -6.73
N GLY A 321 -15.66 8.09 -5.76
CA GLY A 321 -15.24 7.67 -4.42
C GLY A 321 -14.64 6.26 -4.44
N ILE A 322 -15.34 5.31 -5.06
CA ILE A 322 -14.90 3.92 -5.25
C ILE A 322 -15.11 3.51 -6.70
N ILE A 323 -14.07 2.94 -7.32
CA ILE A 323 -14.13 2.28 -8.63
C ILE A 323 -13.87 0.80 -8.44
N ILE A 324 -14.75 -0.04 -9.00
CA ILE A 324 -14.58 -1.49 -9.07
C ILE A 324 -14.58 -1.89 -10.54
N THR A 325 -13.55 -2.61 -10.99
CA THR A 325 -13.39 -3.01 -12.38
C THR A 325 -12.77 -4.39 -12.52
N ASP A 326 -13.07 -5.07 -13.62
CA ASP A 326 -12.30 -6.21 -14.09
C ASP A 326 -11.07 -5.73 -14.92
N HIS A 327 -10.22 -6.68 -15.33
CA HIS A 327 -9.09 -6.40 -16.21
C HIS A 327 -9.49 -5.97 -17.62
N GLU A 328 -10.65 -6.41 -18.14
CA GLU A 328 -11.09 -6.10 -19.50
C GLU A 328 -11.41 -4.61 -19.69
N ASN A 329 -11.85 -3.94 -18.61
CA ASN A 329 -12.20 -2.52 -18.60
C ASN A 329 -11.09 -1.63 -18.02
N ALA A 330 -9.95 -2.20 -17.65
CA ALA A 330 -8.82 -1.48 -17.10
C ALA A 330 -7.78 -1.11 -18.18
N ALA A 331 -7.17 0.06 -18.02
CA ALA A 331 -6.13 0.54 -18.93
C ALA A 331 -4.79 -0.17 -18.66
N ASN A 332 -3.99 -0.34 -19.72
CA ASN A 332 -2.62 -0.89 -19.67
C ASN A 332 -2.50 -2.31 -19.09
N ILE A 333 -3.57 -3.10 -19.13
CA ILE A 333 -3.54 -4.49 -18.70
C ILE A 333 -3.22 -5.43 -19.87
N THR A 334 -2.34 -6.41 -19.62
CA THR A 334 -2.11 -7.55 -20.52
C THR A 334 -2.79 -8.77 -19.91
N ALA A 335 -3.62 -9.46 -20.68
CA ALA A 335 -4.34 -10.62 -20.16
C ALA A 335 -3.39 -11.74 -19.69
N ASP A 336 -3.73 -12.37 -18.57
CA ASP A 336 -3.04 -13.55 -18.04
C ASP A 336 -4.10 -14.63 -17.77
N PRO A 337 -4.08 -15.77 -18.50
CA PRO A 337 -5.08 -16.81 -18.36
C PRO A 337 -5.07 -17.51 -16.99
N GLU A 338 -4.02 -17.33 -16.20
CA GLU A 338 -3.93 -17.90 -14.84
C GLU A 338 -4.44 -16.95 -13.75
N SER A 339 -4.67 -15.68 -14.09
CA SER A 339 -5.23 -14.70 -13.17
C SER A 339 -6.73 -14.57 -13.41
N ASP A 340 -7.53 -14.59 -12.35
CA ASP A 340 -8.94 -14.26 -12.47
C ASP A 340 -9.07 -12.77 -12.81
N PRO A 341 -9.73 -12.40 -13.93
CA PRO A 341 -9.81 -11.00 -14.33
C PRO A 341 -10.88 -10.22 -13.56
N SER A 342 -11.77 -10.90 -12.84
CA SER A 342 -12.97 -10.29 -12.25
C SER A 342 -12.88 -10.20 -10.73
N PRO A 343 -13.25 -9.07 -10.12
CA PRO A 343 -13.29 -8.95 -8.67
C PRO A 343 -14.50 -9.67 -8.08
N ASP A 344 -14.26 -10.61 -7.16
CA ASP A 344 -15.30 -11.37 -6.47
C ASP A 344 -15.49 -10.95 -5.03
N LYS A 345 -16.72 -11.08 -4.54
CA LYS A 345 -17.08 -10.84 -3.14
C LYS A 345 -16.58 -9.48 -2.64
N VAL A 346 -16.73 -8.43 -3.43
CA VAL A 346 -16.51 -7.06 -2.97
C VAL A 346 -17.64 -6.68 -2.03
N MET A 347 -17.29 -6.16 -0.86
CA MET A 347 -18.21 -5.94 0.26
C MET A 347 -18.14 -4.47 0.69
N LEU A 348 -19.11 -3.68 0.24
CA LEU A 348 -19.19 -2.26 0.56
C LEU A 348 -20.09 -2.06 1.78
N LEU A 349 -19.48 -1.71 2.90
CA LEU A 349 -20.19 -1.48 4.16
C LEU A 349 -20.46 0.03 4.36
N ASP A 350 -20.63 0.48 5.60
CA ASP A 350 -20.99 1.87 5.89
C ASP A 350 -19.78 2.81 5.73
N ASN A 351 -19.69 3.48 4.58
CA ASN A 351 -18.72 4.53 4.30
C ASN A 351 -19.42 5.90 4.30
N THR A 352 -18.65 6.98 4.48
CA THR A 352 -19.15 8.35 4.33
C THR A 352 -18.59 8.93 3.04
N MET A 353 -19.47 9.25 2.09
CA MET A 353 -19.08 9.79 0.78
C MET A 353 -19.60 11.22 0.63
N ILE A 354 -18.71 12.15 0.28
CA ILE A 354 -19.03 13.58 0.17
C ILE A 354 -18.36 14.16 -1.07
N ASN A 355 -19.14 14.72 -1.98
CA ASN A 355 -18.63 15.47 -3.13
C ASN A 355 -17.61 14.70 -3.98
N ASN A 356 -17.86 13.42 -4.26
CA ASN A 356 -17.08 12.65 -5.23
C ASN A 356 -17.73 12.72 -6.63
N GLY A 357 -16.96 12.42 -7.67
CA GLY A 357 -17.49 12.21 -9.02
C GLY A 357 -17.95 13.48 -9.77
N TYR A 358 -17.60 14.67 -9.29
CA TYR A 358 -18.04 15.94 -9.88
C TYR A 358 -17.37 16.28 -11.22
N ASP A 359 -16.28 15.59 -11.58
CA ASP A 359 -15.60 15.69 -12.87
C ASP A 359 -15.16 14.30 -13.33
N THR A 360 -16.15 13.43 -13.53
CA THR A 360 -15.95 12.01 -13.85
C THR A 360 -15.65 11.77 -15.34
N LEU A 361 -15.19 10.55 -15.64
CA LEU A 361 -14.82 10.10 -16.98
C LEU A 361 -16.03 10.06 -17.93
N ASP A 362 -15.78 10.20 -19.23
CA ASP A 362 -16.83 10.17 -20.23
C ASP A 362 -17.49 8.78 -20.33
N GLU A 363 -16.71 7.71 -20.15
CA GLU A 363 -17.20 6.34 -20.07
C GLU A 363 -18.16 6.16 -18.88
N VAL A 364 -17.87 6.79 -17.73
CA VAL A 364 -18.74 6.77 -16.56
C VAL A 364 -20.01 7.59 -16.82
N LYS A 365 -19.92 8.73 -17.50
CA LYS A 365 -21.10 9.49 -17.96
C LYS A 365 -21.97 8.67 -18.90
N MET A 366 -21.36 7.91 -19.81
CA MET A 366 -22.08 7.00 -20.70
C MET A 366 -22.79 5.89 -19.91
N LEU A 367 -22.15 5.30 -18.90
CA LEU A 367 -22.80 4.33 -18.00
C LEU A 367 -23.97 4.94 -17.21
N MET A 368 -23.85 6.19 -16.76
CA MET A 368 -24.97 6.89 -16.13
C MET A 368 -26.17 7.02 -17.08
N LEU A 369 -25.92 7.33 -18.36
CA LEU A 369 -26.98 7.43 -19.37
C LEU A 369 -27.67 6.09 -19.63
N THR A 370 -26.94 4.98 -19.66
CA THR A 370 -27.54 3.64 -19.85
C THR A 370 -28.38 3.19 -18.66
N GLU A 371 -28.06 3.67 -17.45
CA GLU A 371 -28.85 3.44 -16.24
C GLU A 371 -29.91 4.53 -15.98
N PHE A 372 -30.07 5.50 -16.87
CA PHE A 372 -30.99 6.65 -16.73
C PHE A 372 -30.75 7.48 -15.45
N LYS A 373 -29.49 7.62 -15.03
CA LYS A 373 -29.08 8.37 -13.84
C LYS A 373 -28.42 9.70 -14.22
N GLN A 374 -28.57 10.71 -13.37
CA GLN A 374 -27.91 12.02 -13.48
C GLN A 374 -27.42 12.43 -12.09
N GLY A 375 -26.15 12.80 -11.98
CA GLY A 375 -25.53 13.18 -10.70
C GLY A 375 -24.03 12.94 -10.73
N HIS A 376 -23.43 12.88 -9.55
CA HIS A 376 -22.01 12.62 -9.38
C HIS A 376 -21.82 11.24 -8.74
N PRO A 377 -21.05 10.32 -9.36
CA PRO A 377 -20.92 8.97 -8.85
C PRO A 377 -20.02 8.87 -7.63
N ASP A 378 -20.59 8.31 -6.57
CA ASP A 378 -19.89 7.88 -5.38
C ASP A 378 -19.21 6.52 -5.62
N ILE A 379 -19.97 5.57 -6.18
CA ILE A 379 -19.52 4.20 -6.43
C ILE A 379 -19.76 3.86 -7.90
N VAL A 380 -18.71 3.43 -8.59
CA VAL A 380 -18.77 2.98 -9.98
C VAL A 380 -18.28 1.54 -10.06
N ARG A 381 -19.14 0.63 -10.53
CA ARG A 381 -18.72 -0.71 -10.94
C ARG A 381 -18.84 -0.85 -12.45
N VAL A 382 -17.73 -1.13 -13.13
CA VAL A 382 -17.68 -1.48 -14.55
C VAL A 382 -17.22 -2.93 -14.69
N GLY A 383 -17.68 -3.63 -15.73
CA GLY A 383 -17.27 -5.02 -15.94
C GLY A 383 -17.94 -6.02 -15.00
N GLU A 384 -17.40 -7.23 -14.97
CA GLU A 384 -17.91 -8.33 -14.14
C GLU A 384 -17.53 -8.17 -12.65
N SER A 385 -18.39 -8.69 -11.77
CA SER A 385 -18.10 -8.89 -10.34
C SER A 385 -19.11 -9.89 -9.78
N ARG A 386 -18.63 -10.93 -9.08
CA ARG A 386 -19.48 -12.04 -8.61
C ARG A 386 -19.62 -12.02 -7.09
N ASP A 387 -20.78 -12.45 -6.59
CA ASP A 387 -21.09 -12.62 -5.14
C ASP A 387 -20.88 -11.39 -4.23
N SER A 388 -20.70 -10.20 -4.80
CA SER A 388 -20.51 -8.93 -4.11
C SER A 388 -21.79 -8.42 -3.44
N CYS A 389 -21.61 -7.62 -2.39
CA CYS A 389 -22.71 -7.07 -1.59
C CYS A 389 -22.46 -5.62 -1.16
N ILE A 390 -23.56 -4.92 -0.85
CA ILE A 390 -23.54 -3.54 -0.36
C ILE A 390 -24.57 -3.33 0.75
N VAL A 391 -24.18 -2.65 1.82
CA VAL A 391 -25.12 -2.16 2.84
C VAL A 391 -25.59 -0.75 2.48
N ASN A 392 -26.85 -0.45 2.80
CA ASN A 392 -27.45 0.87 2.65
C ASN A 392 -27.18 1.57 1.29
N PRO A 393 -27.36 0.87 0.14
CA PRO A 393 -27.03 1.41 -1.18
C PRO A 393 -27.76 2.72 -1.51
N GLU A 394 -28.92 2.96 -0.89
CA GLU A 394 -29.70 4.20 -1.01
C GLU A 394 -28.98 5.46 -0.51
N ARG A 395 -27.88 5.31 0.24
CA ARG A 395 -27.07 6.44 0.75
C ARG A 395 -26.09 6.98 -0.28
N TYR A 396 -25.85 6.27 -1.37
CA TYR A 396 -24.78 6.58 -2.32
C TYR A 396 -25.36 6.75 -3.73
N PHE A 397 -24.72 7.60 -4.53
CA PHE A 397 -24.94 7.57 -5.97
C PHE A 397 -24.13 6.43 -6.59
N THR A 398 -24.79 5.33 -6.90
CA THR A 398 -24.12 4.12 -7.38
C THR A 398 -24.37 3.85 -8.86
N LEU A 399 -23.39 3.25 -9.54
CA LEU A 399 -23.49 2.73 -10.91
C LEU A 399 -22.99 1.29 -10.96
N GLY A 400 -23.63 0.45 -11.77
CA GLY A 400 -23.25 -0.95 -11.93
C GLY A 400 -23.63 -1.86 -10.76
N VAL A 401 -23.86 -1.39 -9.54
CA VAL A 401 -24.09 -2.29 -8.39
C VAL A 401 -25.53 -2.82 -8.25
N GLY A 402 -26.43 -2.56 -9.20
CA GLY A 402 -27.87 -2.84 -9.06
C GLY A 402 -28.25 -4.32 -8.87
N LYS A 403 -27.37 -5.26 -9.20
CA LYS A 403 -27.56 -6.71 -9.00
C LYS A 403 -26.93 -7.25 -7.72
N TRP A 404 -26.20 -6.42 -6.98
CA TRP A 404 -25.52 -6.85 -5.76
C TRP A 404 -26.55 -7.09 -4.65
N ARG A 405 -26.29 -8.10 -3.83
CA ARG A 405 -27.13 -8.43 -2.66
C ARG A 405 -26.85 -7.43 -1.53
N ARG A 406 -27.70 -7.43 -0.51
CA ARG A 406 -27.33 -6.80 0.77
C ARG A 406 -26.35 -7.71 1.52
N CYS A 407 -25.37 -7.10 2.20
CA CYS A 407 -24.46 -7.86 3.04
C CYS A 407 -25.17 -8.38 4.29
N ASP A 408 -24.73 -9.54 4.79
CA ASP A 408 -25.28 -10.18 5.99
C ASP A 408 -24.58 -9.72 7.29
N PHE A 409 -23.63 -8.79 7.16
CA PHE A 409 -22.84 -8.17 8.23
C PHE A 409 -22.63 -6.69 7.92
N THR A 410 -22.27 -5.90 8.93
CA THR A 410 -22.20 -4.43 8.83
C THR A 410 -20.86 -3.84 9.24
N HIS A 411 -19.97 -4.63 9.84
CA HIS A 411 -18.63 -4.19 10.23
C HIS A 411 -17.61 -5.34 10.26
N THR A 412 -16.30 -5.02 10.37
CA THR A 412 -15.21 -6.01 10.54
C THR A 412 -14.61 -6.05 11.95
N SER A 413 -15.27 -5.48 12.96
CA SER A 413 -14.71 -5.35 14.32
C SER A 413 -14.30 -6.66 15.03
N ALA A 414 -14.65 -7.84 14.51
CA ALA A 414 -14.15 -9.12 15.01
C ALA A 414 -12.72 -9.43 14.54
N ILE A 415 -12.22 -8.71 13.53
CA ILE A 415 -10.87 -8.82 12.99
C ILE A 415 -10.09 -7.59 13.44
N ASP A 416 -9.33 -7.74 14.51
CA ASP A 416 -8.45 -6.67 15.00
C ASP A 416 -7.23 -6.52 14.08
N THR A 417 -6.61 -7.65 13.71
CA THR A 417 -5.43 -7.68 12.84
C THR A 417 -5.30 -8.99 12.08
N TYR A 418 -4.57 -8.99 10.96
CA TYR A 418 -4.07 -10.18 10.28
C TYR A 418 -2.64 -10.55 10.66
N LEU A 419 -2.01 -9.82 11.58
CA LEU A 419 -0.70 -10.20 12.11
C LEU A 419 -0.76 -11.58 12.78
N LEU A 420 0.33 -12.33 12.63
CA LEU A 420 0.40 -13.69 13.13
C LEU A 420 0.79 -13.74 14.61
N ASP A 421 0.13 -14.62 15.36
CA ASP A 421 0.42 -14.86 16.78
C ASP A 421 1.83 -15.41 17.01
N GLU A 422 2.39 -16.11 16.03
CA GLU A 422 3.80 -16.53 16.02
C GLU A 422 4.52 -15.89 14.82
N PRO A 423 5.71 -15.29 15.01
CA PRO A 423 6.51 -14.77 13.90
C PRO A 423 6.79 -15.86 12.86
N VAL A 424 6.82 -15.46 11.60
CA VAL A 424 7.15 -16.39 10.50
C VAL A 424 8.61 -16.82 10.65
N PRO A 425 8.94 -18.11 10.58
CA PRO A 425 10.34 -18.54 10.56
C PRO A 425 11.13 -17.89 9.42
N ALA A 426 12.43 -17.75 9.61
CA ALA A 426 13.31 -17.33 8.52
C ALA A 426 13.17 -18.29 7.33
N ARG A 427 13.14 -17.74 6.12
CA ARG A 427 12.95 -18.54 4.91
C ARG A 427 14.17 -19.43 4.67
N ASP A 428 13.97 -20.74 4.72
CA ASP A 428 14.97 -21.69 4.24
C ASP A 428 14.85 -21.80 2.72
N ILE A 429 15.90 -21.41 2.00
CA ILE A 429 15.92 -21.35 0.54
C ILE A 429 16.81 -22.48 0.05
N ASP A 430 16.20 -23.51 -0.55
CA ASP A 430 16.95 -24.53 -1.27
C ASP A 430 17.81 -23.85 -2.36
N PRO A 431 19.10 -24.19 -2.49
CA PRO A 431 19.97 -23.60 -3.51
C PRO A 431 19.40 -23.65 -4.93
N SER A 432 18.56 -24.64 -5.26
CA SER A 432 17.87 -24.76 -6.55
C SER A 432 16.76 -23.72 -6.75
N GLU A 433 16.12 -23.25 -5.67
CA GLU A 433 15.06 -22.24 -5.70
C GLU A 433 15.60 -20.80 -5.61
N ARG A 434 16.91 -20.62 -5.42
CA ARG A 434 17.57 -19.31 -5.29
C ARG A 434 17.17 -18.35 -6.42
N GLY A 435 17.21 -18.81 -7.67
CA GLY A 435 16.87 -17.97 -8.82
C GLY A 435 15.41 -17.51 -8.82
N LYS A 436 14.50 -18.41 -8.42
CA LYS A 436 13.08 -18.11 -8.28
C LYS A 436 12.85 -17.08 -7.18
N VAL A 437 13.39 -17.30 -5.99
CA VAL A 437 13.18 -16.37 -4.86
C VAL A 437 13.71 -14.98 -5.17
N VAL A 438 14.85 -14.87 -5.85
CA VAL A 438 15.39 -13.56 -6.28
C VAL A 438 14.46 -12.90 -7.31
N TYR A 439 13.96 -13.64 -8.29
CA TYR A 439 13.00 -13.09 -9.24
C TYR A 439 11.74 -12.58 -8.52
N LEU A 440 11.18 -13.39 -7.61
CA LEU A 440 9.98 -13.06 -6.85
C LEU A 440 10.19 -11.89 -5.86
N GLY A 441 11.34 -11.81 -5.21
CA GLY A 441 11.59 -10.82 -4.16
C GLY A 441 12.21 -9.51 -4.67
N ILE A 442 12.72 -9.48 -5.90
CA ILE A 442 13.50 -8.34 -6.42
C ILE A 442 13.04 -7.95 -7.83
N CYS A 443 13.07 -8.89 -8.77
CA CYS A 443 12.91 -8.54 -10.19
C CYS A 443 11.45 -8.30 -10.60
N SER A 444 10.53 -9.06 -10.01
CA SER A 444 9.12 -9.05 -10.40
C SER A 444 8.38 -7.76 -10.02
N GLY A 445 8.91 -6.94 -9.11
CA GLY A 445 8.41 -5.57 -8.88
C GLY A 445 8.57 -4.64 -10.09
N CYS A 446 9.41 -5.00 -11.06
CA CYS A 446 9.63 -4.24 -12.30
C CYS A 446 9.37 -5.06 -13.57
N HIS A 447 9.25 -6.39 -13.47
CA HIS A 447 9.15 -7.31 -14.60
C HIS A 447 8.01 -8.33 -14.42
N THR A 448 6.91 -8.14 -15.17
CA THR A 448 5.88 -9.17 -15.40
C THR A 448 6.29 -10.07 -16.57
N TYR A 449 5.63 -11.22 -16.71
CA TYR A 449 5.97 -12.14 -17.80
C TYR A 449 5.68 -11.57 -19.20
N THR A 450 4.45 -11.11 -19.45
CA THR A 450 3.99 -10.53 -20.74
C THR A 450 3.75 -9.01 -20.70
N GLY A 451 3.41 -8.46 -19.53
CA GLY A 451 3.02 -7.06 -19.37
C GLY A 451 4.19 -6.07 -19.37
N ARG A 452 3.89 -4.81 -19.70
CA ARG A 452 4.78 -3.67 -19.49
C ARG A 452 4.60 -3.14 -18.08
N MET A 453 5.69 -3.02 -17.33
CA MET A 453 5.75 -2.28 -16.07
C MET A 453 6.86 -1.22 -16.18
N ILE A 454 7.60 -1.01 -15.09
CA ILE A 454 8.81 -0.17 -15.08
C ILE A 454 9.90 -0.76 -15.97
N GLY A 455 10.03 -2.09 -16.00
CA GLY A 455 10.94 -2.83 -16.87
C GLY A 455 10.22 -3.57 -18.01
N PRO A 456 10.97 -4.04 -19.02
CA PRO A 456 10.41 -4.85 -20.09
C PRO A 456 9.88 -6.21 -19.60
N PRO A 457 8.91 -6.81 -20.30
CA PRO A 457 8.42 -8.15 -19.99
C PRO A 457 9.52 -9.22 -20.00
N VAL A 458 9.37 -10.28 -19.20
CA VAL A 458 10.34 -11.40 -19.16
C VAL A 458 10.47 -12.10 -20.51
N GLU A 459 9.38 -12.27 -21.26
CA GLU A 459 9.45 -12.87 -22.61
C GLU A 459 10.33 -12.06 -23.58
N ILE A 460 10.38 -10.73 -23.41
CA ILE A 460 11.26 -9.87 -24.20
C ILE A 460 12.72 -10.02 -23.74
N ILE A 461 12.96 -10.17 -22.44
CA ILE A 461 14.29 -10.47 -21.90
C ILE A 461 14.77 -11.83 -22.45
N GLN A 462 13.91 -12.84 -22.48
CA GLN A 462 14.19 -14.14 -23.08
C GLN A 462 14.59 -14.02 -24.55
N ALA A 463 13.86 -13.21 -25.34
CA ALA A 463 14.23 -12.96 -26.74
C ALA A 463 15.58 -12.23 -26.91
N LEU A 464 15.96 -11.37 -25.96
CA LEU A 464 17.23 -10.62 -26.02
C LEU A 464 18.45 -11.47 -25.67
N TYR A 465 18.30 -12.43 -24.75
CA TYR A 465 19.42 -13.21 -24.22
C TYR A 465 19.43 -14.67 -24.66
N MET A 466 18.31 -15.21 -25.16
CA MET A 466 18.18 -16.59 -25.62
C MET A 466 18.74 -17.57 -24.57
N ASP A 467 19.69 -18.44 -24.95
CA ASP A 467 20.33 -19.41 -24.05
C ASP A 467 21.59 -18.85 -23.35
N ASN A 468 21.69 -17.53 -23.14
CA ASN A 468 22.86 -16.88 -22.54
C ASN A 468 22.60 -16.32 -21.13
N PRO A 469 22.44 -17.19 -20.10
CA PRO A 469 22.24 -16.75 -18.72
C PRO A 469 23.45 -16.00 -18.16
N GLN A 470 24.67 -16.29 -18.63
CA GLN A 470 25.86 -15.56 -18.19
C GLN A 470 25.83 -14.12 -18.66
N GLY A 471 25.49 -13.87 -19.93
CA GLY A 471 25.35 -12.53 -20.47
C GLY A 471 24.26 -11.71 -19.78
N LEU A 472 23.14 -12.34 -19.41
CA LEU A 472 22.10 -11.69 -18.61
C LEU A 472 22.62 -11.37 -17.19
N ALA A 473 23.29 -12.30 -16.52
CA ALA A 473 23.86 -12.09 -15.19
C ALA A 473 24.93 -10.98 -15.15
N ASP A 474 25.76 -10.88 -16.21
CA ASP A 474 26.77 -9.84 -16.37
C ASP A 474 26.11 -8.47 -16.61
N TRP A 475 25.03 -8.42 -17.40
CA TRP A 475 24.25 -7.20 -17.61
C TRP A 475 23.48 -6.77 -16.37
N ILE A 476 22.97 -7.71 -15.57
CA ILE A 476 22.33 -7.43 -14.26
C ILE A 476 23.30 -6.73 -13.31
N GLU A 477 24.59 -7.07 -13.36
CA GLU A 477 25.64 -6.40 -12.58
C GLU A 477 25.86 -4.95 -13.02
N GLN A 478 25.93 -4.73 -14.33
CA GLN A 478 26.34 -3.47 -14.95
C GLN A 478 25.41 -3.15 -16.13
N PRO A 479 24.16 -2.75 -15.85
CA PRO A 479 23.17 -2.55 -16.88
C PRO A 479 23.53 -1.35 -17.74
N THR A 480 23.34 -1.54 -19.04
CA THR A 480 23.36 -0.47 -20.05
C THR A 480 21.96 -0.28 -20.60
N LYS A 481 21.59 0.94 -20.99
CA LYS A 481 20.30 1.21 -21.61
C LYS A 481 20.20 0.41 -22.92
N LYS A 482 19.30 -0.58 -22.96
CA LYS A 482 19.07 -1.44 -24.14
C LYS A 482 17.95 -0.94 -25.03
N ARG A 483 16.99 -0.23 -24.45
CA ARG A 483 15.74 0.20 -25.07
C ARG A 483 15.45 1.64 -24.70
N GLU A 484 15.11 2.47 -25.68
CA GLU A 484 14.85 3.89 -25.46
C GLU A 484 13.53 4.14 -24.73
N ASP A 485 12.57 3.22 -24.88
CA ASP A 485 11.22 3.31 -24.34
C ASP A 485 11.09 2.85 -22.87
N TYR A 486 12.19 2.45 -22.23
CA TYR A 486 12.24 2.10 -20.81
C TYR A 486 13.29 2.94 -20.06
N PRO A 487 13.07 3.21 -18.76
CA PRO A 487 14.10 3.82 -17.93
C PRO A 487 15.34 2.91 -17.81
N PRO A 488 16.52 3.48 -17.50
CA PRO A 488 17.71 2.69 -17.19
C PRO A 488 17.49 1.80 -15.95
N MET A 489 17.81 0.51 -16.05
CA MET A 489 17.74 -0.40 -14.90
C MET A 489 18.84 -0.08 -13.87
N PRO A 490 18.54 -0.09 -12.56
CA PRO A 490 19.56 0.02 -11.52
C PRO A 490 20.46 -1.24 -11.48
N PRO A 491 21.79 -1.10 -11.27
CA PRO A 491 22.68 -2.26 -11.09
C PRO A 491 22.28 -3.08 -9.87
N GLN A 492 22.26 -4.42 -10.02
CA GLN A 492 22.03 -5.35 -8.91
C GLN A 492 23.36 -5.98 -8.45
N ASN A 493 24.41 -5.17 -8.38
CA ASN A 493 25.78 -5.62 -8.08
C ASN A 493 26.02 -5.93 -6.59
N TYR A 494 25.05 -5.65 -5.72
CA TYR A 494 25.03 -6.11 -4.34
C TYR A 494 24.72 -7.62 -4.22
N LEU A 495 24.10 -8.21 -5.25
CA LEU A 495 23.91 -9.65 -5.33
C LEU A 495 25.24 -10.32 -5.75
N ASP A 496 25.58 -11.42 -5.09
CA ASP A 496 26.75 -12.21 -5.47
C ASP A 496 26.57 -12.84 -6.87
N LYS A 497 27.69 -13.26 -7.46
CA LYS A 497 27.73 -13.79 -8.83
C LYS A 497 26.86 -15.04 -9.01
N GLU A 498 26.80 -15.94 -8.01
CA GLU A 498 25.99 -17.16 -8.13
C GLU A 498 24.50 -16.81 -8.11
N THR A 499 24.10 -15.88 -7.25
CA THR A 499 22.73 -15.40 -7.15
C THR A 499 22.28 -14.73 -8.46
N ARG A 500 23.11 -13.86 -9.05
CA ARG A 500 22.84 -13.26 -10.36
C ARG A 500 22.71 -14.28 -11.48
N LEU A 501 23.57 -15.30 -11.49
CA LEU A 501 23.48 -16.39 -12.46
C LEU A 501 22.23 -17.26 -12.25
N ALA A 502 21.84 -17.50 -10.99
CA ALA A 502 20.65 -18.29 -10.65
C ALA A 502 19.37 -17.59 -11.15
N VAL A 503 19.22 -16.29 -10.89
CA VAL A 503 18.05 -15.54 -11.37
C VAL A 503 18.04 -15.43 -12.90
N ALA A 504 19.19 -15.22 -13.54
CA ALA A 504 19.28 -15.21 -14.99
C ALA A 504 18.82 -16.54 -15.62
N LYS A 505 19.26 -17.68 -15.06
CA LYS A 505 18.78 -19.01 -15.49
C LYS A 505 17.28 -19.15 -15.28
N TYR A 506 16.79 -18.76 -14.10
CA TYR A 506 15.37 -18.84 -13.79
C TYR A 506 14.53 -18.02 -14.79
N MET A 507 14.86 -16.74 -15.01
CA MET A 507 14.16 -15.87 -15.95
C MET A 507 14.15 -16.41 -17.38
N LEU A 508 15.27 -16.99 -17.84
CA LEU A 508 15.35 -17.59 -19.17
C LEU A 508 14.57 -18.90 -19.32
N SER A 509 14.26 -19.57 -18.21
CA SER A 509 13.44 -20.78 -18.16
C SER A 509 11.99 -20.55 -17.73
N ALA A 510 11.66 -19.34 -17.25
CA ALA A 510 10.36 -19.02 -16.70
C ALA A 510 9.29 -19.14 -17.79
N THR A 511 8.09 -19.53 -17.38
CA THR A 511 6.87 -19.50 -18.18
C THR A 511 5.86 -18.60 -17.49
N ASN A 512 4.86 -18.14 -18.23
CA ASN A 512 3.77 -17.31 -17.68
C ASN A 512 3.05 -17.99 -16.52
#